data_AF-A0A3D3PEL8-F1
#
_entry.id   AF-A0A3D3PEL8-F1
#
_cell.length_a   1.000
_cell.length_b   1.000
_cell.length_c   1.000
_cell.angle_alpha   90.00
_cell.angle_beta   90.00
_cell.angle_gamma   90.00
#
_symmetry.space_group_name_H-M   'P 1'
#
loop_
_entity.id
_entity.type
_entity.pdbx_description
1 polymer ?
#
loop_
_entity_poly.entity_id
_entity_poly.type
_entity_poly.pdbx_seq_one_letter_code
_entity_poly.pdbx_strand_id
1 'polypeptide(L)' 'MSGKEDKPENYANVIYSLEPKDDSTRITISQDNINDEAQLQHMEQNWGMVLSL' A
#
# COMPACT_ATOMS: atom_id res chain seq x y z
N MET A 1 -8.82 4.48 -10.89
CA MET A 1 -8.48 5.88 -10.54
C MET A 1 -9.55 6.40 -9.58
N SER A 2 -9.18 7.17 -8.56
CA SER A 2 -10.08 7.55 -7.45
C SER A 2 -11.20 8.53 -7.82
N GLY A 3 -11.15 9.14 -9.01
CA GLY A 3 -12.12 10.15 -9.45
C GLY A 3 -12.03 11.47 -8.67
N LYS A 4 -11.05 11.62 -7.78
CA LYS A 4 -10.77 12.84 -7.01
C LYS A 4 -9.95 13.83 -7.86
N GLU A 5 -10.02 15.10 -7.49
CA GLU A 5 -9.20 16.16 -8.09
C GLU A 5 -7.71 15.88 -7.89
N ASP A 6 -6.88 16.33 -8.83
CA ASP A 6 -5.42 16.30 -8.71
C ASP A 6 -4.96 17.36 -7.70
N LYS A 7 -4.91 16.95 -6.43
CA LYS A 7 -4.46 17.76 -5.30
C LYS A 7 -3.61 16.92 -4.36
N PRO A 8 -2.57 17.50 -3.72
CA PRO A 8 -1.67 16.76 -2.84
C PRO A 8 -2.38 15.91 -1.78
N GLU A 9 -3.50 16.41 -1.24
CA GLU A 9 -4.26 15.73 -0.18
C GLU A 9 -4.98 14.46 -0.67
N ASN A 10 -5.14 14.28 -1.98
CA ASN A 10 -5.82 13.13 -2.59
C ASN A 10 -4.86 11.99 -2.95
N TYR A 11 -3.55 12.19 -2.80
CA TYR A 11 -2.55 11.15 -3.05
C TYR A 11 -2.26 10.35 -1.78
N ALA A 12 -1.91 9.09 -1.97
CA ALA A 12 -1.38 8.25 -0.91
C ALA A 12 0.14 8.15 -1.04
N ASN A 13 0.85 8.22 0.07
CA ASN A 13 2.23 7.79 0.16
C ASN A 13 2.26 6.27 0.30
N VAL A 14 3.14 5.63 -0.48
CA VAL A 14 3.46 4.20 -0.33
C VAL A 14 4.92 4.11 0.07
N ILE A 15 5.17 3.53 1.24
CA ILE A 15 6.50 3.39 1.83
C ILE A 15 6.88 1.91 1.86
N TYR A 16 8.05 1.60 1.31
CA TYR A 16 8.64 0.27 1.32
C TYR A 16 9.80 0.25 2.30
N SER A 17 9.67 -0.54 3.36
CA SER A 17 10.75 -0.80 4.30
C SER A 17 11.33 -2.18 4.01
N LEU A 18 12.64 -2.24 3.78
CA LEU A 18 13.36 -3.47 3.47
C LEU A 18 14.33 -3.77 4.61
N GLU A 19 14.27 -5.01 5.10
CA GLU A 19 15.12 -5.48 6.17
C GLU A 19 15.72 -6.84 5.79
N PRO A 20 17.02 -7.08 6.00
CA PRO A 20 17.59 -8.41 5.84
C PRO A 20 16.98 -9.37 6.87
N LYS A 21 16.68 -10.60 6.47
CA LYS A 21 16.16 -11.66 7.34
C LYS A 21 16.75 -13.01 6.93
N ASP A 22 17.80 -13.43 7.63
CA ASP A 22 18.56 -14.64 7.32
C ASP A 22 18.94 -14.69 5.83
N ASP A 23 18.47 -15.70 5.10
CA ASP A 23 18.70 -15.87 3.66
C ASP A 23 17.64 -15.18 2.78
N SER A 24 16.87 -14.25 3.35
CA SER A 24 15.76 -13.56 2.69
C SER A 24 15.74 -12.06 2.99
N THR A 25 14.86 -11.32 2.31
CA THR A 25 14.57 -9.91 2.63
C THR A 25 13.12 -9.81 3.07
N ARG A 26 12.90 -9.23 4.25
CA ARG A 26 11.55 -8.85 4.67
C ARG A 26 11.22 -7.50 4.06
N ILE A 27 10.11 -7.46 3.33
CA ILE A 27 9.54 -6.22 2.81
C ILE A 27 8.29 -5.90 3.62
N THR A 28 8.19 -4.68 4.13
CA THR A 28 6.98 -4.13 4.77
C THR A 28 6.49 -2.97 3.92
N ILE A 29 5.24 -3.05 3.45
CA ILE A 29 4.58 -1.98 2.71
C ILE A 29 3.63 -1.25 3.64
N SER A 30 3.72 0.07 3.68
CA SER A 30 2.79 0.94 4.40
C SER A 30 2.19 1.95 3.42
N GLN A 31 0.88 2.13 3.48
CA GLN A 31 0.16 3.08 2.65
C GLN A 31 -0.77 3.93 3.52
N ASP A 32 -0.77 5.24 3.29
CA ASP A 32 -1.69 6.18 3.96
C ASP A 32 -2.92 6.51 3.08
N ASN A 33 -3.71 7.51 3.52
CA ASN A 33 -4.89 8.01 2.82
C ASN A 33 -5.96 6.91 2.52
N ILE A 34 -6.17 6.04 3.51
CA ILE A 34 -7.25 5.06 3.55
C ILE A 34 -8.33 5.59 4.49
N ASN A 35 -9.49 5.91 3.92
CA ASN A 35 -10.54 6.70 4.58
C ASN A 35 -11.55 5.83 5.35
N ASP A 36 -11.69 4.57 4.95
CA ASP A 36 -12.65 3.64 5.54
C ASP A 36 -12.18 2.17 5.43
N GLU A 37 -12.91 1.29 6.12
CA GLU A 37 -12.60 -0.13 6.21
C GLU A 37 -12.78 -0.87 4.87
N ALA A 38 -13.72 -0.45 4.02
CA ALA A 38 -13.92 -1.05 2.71
C ALA A 38 -12.74 -0.75 1.78
N GLN A 39 -12.23 0.49 1.83
CA GLN A 39 -11.02 0.90 1.13
C GLN A 39 -9.81 0.14 1.68
N LEU A 40 -9.72 -0.06 3.00
CA LEU A 40 -8.64 -0.85 3.63
C LEU A 40 -8.63 -2.28 3.06
N GLN A 41 -9.76 -2.99 3.13
CA GLN A 41 -9.88 -4.35 2.60
C GLN A 41 -9.54 -4.43 1.11
N HIS A 42 -9.99 -3.46 0.32
CA HIS A 42 -9.67 -3.40 -1.10
C HIS A 42 -8.17 -3.19 -1.36
N MET A 43 -7.51 -2.34 -0.56
CA MET A 43 -6.05 -2.14 -0.66
C MET A 43 -5.28 -3.38 -0.22
N GLU A 44 -5.69 -4.06 0.84
CA GLU A 44 -5.07 -5.31 1.28
C GLU A 44 -5.14 -6.40 0.21
N GLN A 45 -6.31 -6.56 -0.43
CA GLN A 45 -6.46 -7.50 -1.56
C GLN A 45 -5.57 -7.13 -2.74
N ASN A 46 -5.51 -5.85 -3.10
CA ASN A 46 -4.68 -5.38 -4.20
C ASN A 46 -3.18 -5.61 -3.93
N TRP A 47 -2.69 -5.23 -2.74
CA TRP A 47 -1.30 -5.47 -2.36
C TRP A 47 -0.99 -6.97 -2.24
N GLY A 48 -1.94 -7.77 -1.75
CA GLY A 48 -1.84 -9.22 -1.75
C GLY A 48 -1.61 -9.79 -3.15
N MET A 49 -2.36 -9.31 -4.15
CA MET A 49 -2.14 -9.70 -5.55
C MET A 49 -0.76 -9.30 -6.06
N VAL A 50 -0.34 -8.04 -5.83
CA VAL A 50 0.97 -7.52 -6.27
C VAL A 50 2.13 -8.31 -5.67
N LEU A 51 2.05 -8.68 -4.39
CA LEU A 51 3.10 -9.43 -3.68
C LEU A 51 3.07 -10.93 -3.94
N SER A 52 1.99 -11.46 -4.53
CA SER A 52 1.86 -12.89 -4.85
C SER A 52 2.37 -13.27 -6.25
N LEU A 53 2.88 -12.29 -7.02
CA LEU A 53 3.56 -12.48 -8.30
C LEU A 53 4.97 -13.05 -8.10
#